data_AF-A0A1F6PV17-F1
#
_entry.id   AF-A0A1F6PV17-F1
#
_cell.length_a   1.000
_cell.length_b   1.000
_cell.length_c   1.000
_cell.angle_alpha   90.00
_cell.angle_beta   90.00
_cell.angle_gamma   90.00
#
_symmetry.space_group_name_H-M   'P 1'
#
loop_
_entity.id
_entity.type
_entity.pdbx_description
1 polymer ?
#
loop_
_entity_poly.entity_id
_entity_poly.type
_entity_poly.pdbx_seq_one_letter_code
_entity_poly.pdbx_strand_id
1 'polypeptide(L)' 'MDKDFLKEKLIFLRLWLTFVITIESACIAWFVANYNKVVKIFVYADIILVLTLFISTFIINQKIRKNIKIMRDLNNE' A
#
# COMPACT_ATOMS: atom_id res chain seq x y z
N MET A 1 14.39 7.86 -22.25
CA MET A 1 13.15 7.48 -21.53
C MET A 1 12.57 8.76 -20.98
N ASP A 2 11.36 9.13 -21.40
CA ASP A 2 10.79 10.45 -21.08
C ASP A 2 10.59 10.66 -19.57
N LYS A 3 11.09 11.79 -19.06
CA LYS A 3 10.97 12.18 -17.65
C LYS A 3 9.50 12.29 -17.23
N ASP A 4 8.64 12.73 -18.14
CA ASP A 4 7.20 12.85 -17.91
C ASP A 4 6.53 11.47 -17.73
N PHE A 5 6.92 10.48 -18.52
CA PHE A 5 6.42 9.10 -18.40
C PHE A 5 6.78 8.48 -17.03
N LEU A 6 7.99 8.74 -16.54
CA LEU A 6 8.43 8.26 -15.23
C LEU A 6 7.67 8.95 -14.09
N LYS A 7 7.43 10.27 -14.19
CA LYS A 7 6.66 11.04 -13.21
C LYS A 7 5.21 10.60 -13.15
N GLU A 8 4.57 10.40 -14.29
CA GLU A 8 3.18 9.93 -14.38
C GLU A 8 3.02 8.53 -13.76
N LYS A 9 3.96 7.62 -14.04
CA LYS A 9 4.00 6.28 -13.43
C LYS A 9 4.14 6.33 -11.90
N LEU A 10 4.86 7.33 -11.38
CA LEU A 10 5.04 7.51 -9.95
C LEU A 10 3.80 8.08 -9.26
N ILE A 11 3.11 9.01 -9.92
CA ILE A 11 1.80 9.52 -9.49
C ILE A 11 0.79 8.37 -9.45
N PHE A 12 0.76 7.54 -10.49
CA PHE A 12 -0.09 6.35 -10.54
C PHE A 12 0.22 5.39 -9.39
N LEU A 13 1.49 5.08 -9.13
CA LEU A 13 1.86 4.21 -8.00
C LEU A 13 1.47 4.80 -6.63
N ARG A 14 1.58 6.12 -6.48
CA ARG A 14 1.17 6.81 -5.24
C ARG A 14 -0.34 6.74 -5.05
N LEU A 15 -1.13 6.89 -6.11
CA LEU A 15 -2.59 6.73 -6.08
C LEU A 15 -2.99 5.32 -5.59
N TRP A 16 -2.37 4.28 -6.16
CA TRP A 16 -2.62 2.91 -5.74
C TRP A 16 -2.22 2.66 -4.29
N LEU A 17 -1.09 3.21 -3.85
CA LEU A 17 -0.68 3.12 -2.44
C LEU A 17 -1.73 3.74 -1.51
N THR A 18 -2.31 4.89 -1.88
CA THR A 18 -3.40 5.52 -1.12
C THR A 18 -4.60 4.60 -1.02
N PHE A 19 -5.04 3.99 -2.13
CA PHE A 19 -6.16 3.04 -2.09
C PHE A 19 -5.89 1.85 -1.16
N VAL A 20 -4.68 1.27 -1.21
CA VAL A 20 -4.32 0.15 -0.34
C VAL A 20 -4.39 0.56 1.13
N ILE A 21 -3.86 1.73 1.50
CA ILE A 21 -3.91 2.24 2.88
C ILE A 21 -5.36 2.48 3.33
N THR A 22 -6.22 3.00 2.45
CA THR A 22 -7.64 3.19 2.75
C THR A 22 -8.36 1.86 2.99
N ILE A 23 -8.10 0.85 2.16
CA ILE A 23 -8.68 -0.50 2.32
C ILE A 23 -8.19 -1.12 3.63
N GLU A 24 -6.89 -1.03 3.91
CA GLU A 24 -6.29 -1.54 5.15
C GLU A 24 -6.94 -0.90 6.39
N SER A 25 -7.16 0.42 6.35
CA SER A 25 -7.86 1.15 7.40
C SER A 25 -9.31 0.70 7.57
N ALA A 26 -10.01 0.40 6.46
CA ALA A 26 -11.38 -0.10 6.48
C ALA A 26 -11.47 -1.51 7.08
N CYS A 27 -10.53 -2.40 6.75
CA CYS A 27 -10.41 -3.73 7.36
C CYS A 27 -10.19 -3.61 8.88
N ILE A 28 -9.26 -2.77 9.31
CA ILE A 28 -9.00 -2.54 10.75
C ILE A 28 -10.25 -1.97 11.45
N ALA A 29 -10.95 -1.02 10.83
CA ALA A 29 -12.19 -0.47 11.39
C ALA A 29 -13.28 -1.55 11.52
N TRP A 30 -13.42 -2.41 10.51
CA TRP A 30 -14.35 -3.53 10.54
C TRP A 30 -13.98 -4.53 11.65
N PHE A 31 -12.70 -4.88 11.78
CA PHE A 31 -12.18 -5.73 12.85
C PHE A 31 -12.61 -5.22 14.23
N VAL A 32 -12.28 -3.96 14.53
CA VAL A 32 -12.56 -3.33 15.83
C VAL A 32 -14.06 -3.29 16.12
N ALA A 33 -14.90 -3.08 15.10
CA ALA A 33 -16.35 -3.02 15.27
C ALA A 33 -17.02 -4.40 15.48
N ASN A 34 -16.36 -5.48 15.04
CA ASN A 34 -17.00 -6.79 14.88
C ASN A 34 -16.29 -7.95 15.60
N TYR A 35 -15.06 -7.79 16.11
CA TYR A 35 -14.25 -8.88 16.66
C TYR A 35 -14.95 -9.73 17.74
N ASN A 36 -15.90 -9.16 18.48
CA ASN A 36 -16.66 -9.83 19.53
C ASN A 36 -18.07 -10.32 19.09
N LYS A 37 -18.53 -9.96 17.89
CA LYS A 37 -19.87 -10.26 17.36
C LYS A 37 -19.87 -11.38 16.32
N VAL A 38 -18.76 -11.61 15.63
CA VAL A 38 -18.66 -12.61 14.56
C VAL A 38 -17.96 -13.88 14.99
N VAL A 39 -18.17 -14.95 14.21
CA VAL A 39 -17.47 -16.22 14.39
C VAL A 39 -15.96 -16.00 14.29
N LYS A 40 -15.20 -16.60 15.21
CA LYS A 40 -13.74 -16.43 15.34
C LYS A 40 -12.97 -16.64 14.03
N ILE A 41 -13.47 -17.49 13.13
CA ILE A 41 -12.81 -17.74 11.84
C ILE A 41 -12.73 -16.49 10.95
N PHE A 42 -13.75 -15.63 10.97
CA PHE A 42 -13.72 -14.35 10.24
C PHE A 42 -12.71 -13.37 10.84
N VAL A 43 -12.57 -13.38 12.17
CA VAL A 43 -11.58 -12.57 12.89
C VAL A 43 -10.15 -12.98 12.49
N TYR A 44 -9.87 -14.29 12.45
CA TYR A 44 -8.55 -14.77 12.01
C TYR A 44 -8.29 -14.49 10.52
N ALA A 45 -9.29 -14.65 9.66
CA ALA A 45 -9.17 -14.33 8.24
C ALA A 45 -8.84 -12.85 8.01
N ASP A 46 -9.49 -11.96 8.76
CA ASP A 46 -9.26 -10.51 8.67
C ASP A 46 -7.87 -10.11 9.19
N ILE A 47 -7.38 -10.73 10.27
CA ILE A 47 -5.99 -10.53 10.74
C ILE A 47 -4.97 -10.93 9.66
N ILE A 48 -5.17 -12.09 9.02
CA ILE A 48 -4.27 -12.56 7.94
C ILE A 48 -4.33 -11.61 6.74
N LEU A 49 -5.52 -11.13 6.40
CA LEU A 49 -5.71 -10.16 5.32
C LEU A 49 -4.99 -8.85 5.61
N VAL A 50 -5.16 -8.27 6.80
CA VAL A 50 -4.49 -7.03 7.23
C VAL A 50 -2.97 -7.21 7.21
N LEU A 51 -2.43 -8.32 7.73
CA LEU A 51 -0.99 -8.60 7.68
C LEU A 51 -0.46 -8.69 6.25
N THR A 52 -1.20 -9.33 5.36
CA THR A 52 -0.82 -9.48 3.95
C THR A 52 -0.82 -8.13 3.24
N LEU A 53 -1.85 -7.31 3.49
CA LEU A 53 -1.94 -5.94 2.97
C LEU A 53 -0.77 -5.10 3.49
N PHE A 54 -0.49 -5.12 4.78
CA PHE A 54 0.62 -4.38 5.38
C PHE A 54 1.97 -4.71 4.71
N ILE A 55 2.27 -6.00 4.52
CA ILE A 55 3.50 -6.45 3.85
C ILE A 55 3.52 -5.94 2.40
N SER A 56 2.40 -6.05 1.69
CA SER A 56 2.30 -5.58 0.29
C SER A 56 2.53 -4.07 0.18
N THR A 57 1.90 -3.28 1.06
CA THR A 57 2.05 -1.83 1.16
C THR A 57 3.51 -1.46 1.42
N PHE A 58 4.17 -2.18 2.34
CA PHE A 58 5.57 -1.94 2.67
C PHE A 58 6.50 -2.19 1.47
N ILE A 59 6.31 -3.30 0.75
CA ILE A 59 7.10 -3.63 -0.45
C ILE A 59 6.89 -2.59 -1.55
N ILE A 60 5.64 -2.19 -1.81
CA ILE A 60 5.31 -1.17 -2.81
C ILE A 60 5.97 0.16 -2.44
N ASN A 61 5.84 0.59 -1.18
CA ASN A 61 6.44 1.83 -0.71
C ASN A 61 7.98 1.84 -0.86
N GLN A 62 8.65 0.73 -0.53
CA GLN A 62 10.09 0.60 -0.79
C GLN A 62 10.42 0.74 -2.26
N LYS A 63 9.65 0.08 -3.14
CA LYS A 63 9.88 0.12 -4.59
C LYS A 63 9.68 1.53 -5.16
N ILE A 64 8.68 2.26 -4.67
CA ILE A 64 8.46 3.68 -5.00
C ILE A 64 9.68 4.50 -4.58
N ARG A 65 10.15 4.36 -3.33
CA ARG A 65 11.31 5.12 -2.83
C ARG A 65 12.58 4.88 -3.65
N LYS A 66 12.83 3.62 -4.04
CA LYS A 66 13.96 3.27 -4.92
C LYS A 66 13.82 3.94 -6.29
N ASN A 67 12.63 3.91 -6.90
CA ASN A 67 12.38 4.56 -8.18
C ASN A 67 12.50 6.09 -8.11
N ILE A 68 12.05 6.72 -7.03
CA ILE A 68 12.26 8.16 -6.79
C ILE A 68 13.76 8.48 -6.75
N LYS A 69 14.53 7.67 -6.01
CA LYS A 69 15.98 7.87 -5.87
C LYS A 69 16.69 7.79 -7.22
N ILE A 70 16.37 6.78 -8.03
CA ILE A 70 16.91 6.62 -9.39
C ILE A 70 16.58 7.83 -10.27
N MET A 71 15.33 8.31 -10.24
CA MET A 71 14.95 9.50 -11.02
C MET A 71 15.68 10.77 -10.57
N ARG A 72 15.91 10.95 -9.27
CA ARG A 72 16.63 12.09 -8.72
C ARG A 72 18.10 12.04 -9.16
N ASP A 73 18.72 10.87 -9.06
CA ASP A 73 20.13 10.70 -9.40
C ASP A 73 20.34 10.88 -10.93
N LEU A 74 19.40 10.43 -11.78
CA LEU A 74 19.36 10.72 -13.23
C LEU A 74 19.05 12.19 -13.59
N ASN A 75 18.62 13.02 -12.64
CA ASN A 75 18.34 14.44 -12.87
C ASN A 75 19.48 15.36 -12.41
N ASN A 76 20.47 14.82 -11.68
CA ASN A 76 21.64 15.53 -11.19
C ASN A 76 22.90 15.27 -12.03
N GLU A 77 22.81 14.38 -13.03
CA GLU A 77 23.75 14.22 -14.15
C GLU A 77 23.21 14.95 -15.39
#